data_AF-X0X0D2-F1
#
_entry.id   AF-X0X0D2-F1
#
_cell.length_a   1.000
_cell.length_b   1.000
_cell.length_c   1.000
_cell.angle_alpha   90.00
_cell.angle_beta   90.00
_cell.angle_gamma   90.00
#
_symmetry.space_group_name_H-M   'P 1'
#
loop_
_entity.id
_entity.type
_entity.pdbx_description
1 polymer ?
#
loop_
_entity_poly.entity_id
_entity_poly.type
_entity_poly.pdbx_seq_one_letter_code
_entity_poly.pdbx_strand_id
1 'polypeptide(L)'
;DYPFKWVEEYLYYYTSYGIRQVLNINAGTIFLAYMLYKLGIDNEFKISVYMGNDNPFAVFWTLMAARMLSREDGTTSLIGFNLSNSVNNDTIRASHKIRRAMGLNDVVRLEHHITETYKSIVVQPYNRREELVEVAKEVPNIAAKHEGGDPEIDSARDHPSDILEYFLPKEEIIKQGLMEKLERNYLDKHNALNRTADALTKAGIGIICAWNLHK
;
A
#
# COMPACT_ATOMS: atom_id res chain seq x y z
N ASP A 1 5.83 -0.21 26.28
CA ASP A 1 5.34 -1.61 26.27
C ASP A 1 4.71 -2.03 24.96
N TYR A 2 3.77 -1.26 24.39
CA TYR A 2 3.03 -1.69 23.20
C TYR A 2 3.91 -2.10 21.99
N PRO A 3 5.00 -1.39 21.65
CA PRO A 3 5.88 -1.84 20.57
C PRO A 3 6.57 -3.20 20.84
N PHE A 4 6.89 -3.52 22.09
CA PHE A 4 7.49 -4.82 22.42
C PHE A 4 6.46 -5.95 22.33
N LYS A 5 5.21 -5.72 22.75
CA LYS A 5 4.12 -6.68 22.55
C LYS A 5 3.88 -6.97 21.07
N TRP A 6 3.96 -5.93 20.23
CA TRP A 6 3.90 -6.08 18.77
C TRP A 6 5.06 -6.93 18.23
N VAL A 7 6.27 -6.77 18.75
CA VAL A 7 7.42 -7.62 18.38
C VAL A 7 7.17 -9.07 18.77
N GLU A 8 6.69 -9.34 19.98
CA GLU A 8 6.36 -10.70 20.43
C GLU A 8 5.32 -11.36 19.51
N GLU A 9 4.25 -10.64 19.19
CA GLU A 9 3.21 -11.12 18.28
C GLU A 9 3.74 -11.34 16.85
N TYR A 10 4.50 -10.38 16.32
CA TYR A 10 5.13 -10.51 15.00
C TYR A 10 6.03 -11.75 14.93
N LEU A 11 6.89 -11.96 15.93
CA LEU A 11 7.80 -13.10 15.98
C LEU A 11 7.05 -14.42 16.12
N TYR A 12 5.93 -14.45 16.86
CA TYR A 12 5.06 -15.62 16.90
C TYR A 12 4.54 -15.98 15.50
N TYR A 13 4.00 -15.02 14.75
CA TYR A 13 3.49 -15.30 13.40
C TYR A 13 4.58 -15.62 12.38
N TYR A 14 5.73 -14.94 12.49
CA TYR A 14 6.91 -15.20 11.65
C TYR A 14 7.42 -16.63 11.83
N THR A 15 7.58 -17.08 13.08
CA THR A 15 8.14 -18.41 13.38
C THR A 15 7.12 -19.54 13.23
N SER A 16 5.84 -19.28 13.50
CA SER A 16 4.80 -20.33 13.45
C SER A 16 4.19 -20.52 12.06
N TYR A 17 4.09 -19.45 11.27
CA TYR A 17 3.37 -19.46 9.98
C TYR A 17 4.19 -18.93 8.80
N GLY A 18 5.44 -18.48 9.03
CA GLY A 18 6.28 -17.92 7.97
C GLY A 18 5.82 -16.55 7.47
N ILE A 19 4.97 -15.84 8.21
CA ILE A 19 4.51 -14.50 7.83
C ILE A 19 5.66 -13.52 7.92
N ARG A 20 6.05 -12.94 6.78
CA ARG A 20 7.13 -11.96 6.70
C ARG A 20 6.66 -10.52 6.62
N GLN A 21 5.54 -10.27 5.96
CA GLN A 21 5.09 -8.92 5.62
C GLN A 21 3.91 -8.51 6.47
N VAL A 22 4.01 -7.34 7.11
CA VAL A 22 2.93 -6.73 7.88
C VAL A 22 2.73 -5.27 7.51
N LEU A 23 1.51 -4.75 7.65
CA LEU A 23 1.22 -3.32 7.48
C LEU A 23 1.40 -2.60 8.83
N ASN A 24 2.06 -1.45 8.81
CA ASN A 24 2.45 -0.73 10.01
C ASN A 24 2.08 0.76 9.93
N ILE A 25 1.72 1.35 11.07
CA ILE A 25 1.27 2.75 11.17
C ILE A 25 1.92 3.50 12.34
N ASN A 26 2.42 2.79 13.34
CA ASN A 26 2.92 3.38 14.57
C ASN A 26 4.45 3.55 14.50
N ALA A 27 4.95 4.73 14.85
CA ALA A 27 6.38 5.02 14.74
C ALA A 27 7.27 4.09 15.59
N GLY A 28 6.80 3.67 16.77
CA GLY A 28 7.55 2.78 17.65
C GLY A 28 7.66 1.36 17.10
N THR A 29 6.57 0.81 16.55
CA THR A 29 6.60 -0.52 15.90
C THR A 29 7.38 -0.48 14.59
N ILE A 30 7.32 0.62 13.83
CA ILE A 30 8.15 0.83 12.63
C ILE A 30 9.64 0.82 13.00
N PHE A 31 10.04 1.56 14.03
CA PHE A 31 11.42 1.56 14.52
C PHE A 31 11.88 0.16 14.92
N LEU A 32 11.07 -0.56 15.71
CA LEU A 32 11.43 -1.92 16.12
C LEU A 32 11.48 -2.90 14.93
N ALA A 33 10.63 -2.74 13.91
CA ALA A 33 10.69 -3.53 12.70
C ALA A 33 12.01 -3.31 11.92
N TYR A 34 12.55 -2.09 11.91
CA TYR A 34 13.89 -1.86 11.38
C TYR A 34 14.99 -2.52 12.24
N MET A 35 14.87 -2.44 13.56
CA MET A 35 15.84 -3.04 14.48
C MET A 35 15.89 -4.57 14.37
N LEU A 36 14.74 -5.25 14.29
CA LEU A 36 14.67 -6.69 14.06
C LEU A 36 15.45 -7.08 12.78
N TYR A 37 15.27 -6.30 11.72
CA TYR A 37 15.96 -6.53 10.46
C TYR A 37 17.46 -6.35 10.59
N LYS A 38 17.88 -5.26 11.23
CA LYS A 38 19.29 -4.98 11.50
C LYS A 38 19.97 -6.06 12.36
N LEU A 39 19.20 -6.72 13.24
CA LEU A 39 19.66 -7.83 14.09
C LEU A 39 19.70 -9.19 13.37
N GLY A 40 19.31 -9.27 12.11
CA GLY A 40 19.42 -10.49 11.29
C GLY A 40 18.11 -11.27 11.13
N ILE A 41 16.97 -10.72 11.55
CA ILE A 41 15.65 -11.34 11.31
C ILE A 41 15.12 -10.85 9.96
N ASP A 42 14.71 -11.73 9.07
CA ASP A 42 14.22 -11.36 7.72
C ASP A 42 12.75 -10.93 7.74
N ASN A 43 12.44 -9.98 8.63
CA ASN A 43 11.13 -9.37 8.70
C ASN A 43 10.96 -8.29 7.63
N GLU A 44 9.74 -8.15 7.13
CA GLU A 44 9.37 -7.15 6.15
C GLU A 44 8.13 -6.40 6.64
N PHE A 45 8.00 -5.13 6.28
CA PHE A 45 6.80 -4.38 6.56
C PHE A 45 6.52 -3.33 5.49
N LYS A 46 5.27 -2.89 5.49
CA LYS A 46 4.78 -1.77 4.70
C LYS A 46 4.30 -0.67 5.62
N ILE A 47 4.43 0.57 5.18
CA ILE A 47 3.83 1.73 5.86
C ILE A 47 2.48 2.03 5.22
N SER A 48 1.45 2.22 6.04
CA SER A 48 0.11 2.60 5.59
C SER A 48 -0.03 4.08 5.26
N VAL A 49 -1.01 4.43 4.42
CA VAL A 49 -1.44 5.81 4.17
C VAL A 49 -1.84 6.54 5.44
N TYR A 50 -2.36 5.83 6.45
CA TYR A 50 -2.74 6.40 7.74
C TYR A 50 -1.57 6.97 8.54
N MET A 51 -0.31 6.65 8.18
CA MET A 51 0.86 7.32 8.77
C MET A 51 1.01 8.78 8.26
N GLY A 52 0.35 9.15 7.15
CA GLY A 52 0.28 10.53 6.69
C GLY A 52 1.55 11.05 5.99
N ASN A 53 2.29 10.20 5.28
CA ASN A 53 3.45 10.64 4.51
C ASN A 53 2.98 11.36 3.22
N ASP A 54 2.80 12.67 3.30
CA ASP A 54 2.10 13.48 2.30
C ASP A 54 2.98 14.49 1.54
N ASN A 55 4.25 14.60 1.90
CA ASN A 55 5.20 15.52 1.28
C ASN A 55 6.63 14.96 1.24
N PRO A 56 7.53 15.52 0.41
CA PRO A 56 8.89 15.00 0.25
C PRO A 56 9.73 15.02 1.54
N PHE A 57 9.47 15.93 2.49
CA PHE A 57 10.20 15.95 3.76
C PHE A 57 9.77 14.81 4.69
N ALA A 58 8.47 14.49 4.74
CA ALA A 58 7.98 13.31 5.46
C ALA A 58 8.56 12.01 4.86
N VAL A 59 8.61 11.94 3.52
CA VAL A 59 9.25 10.81 2.81
C VAL A 59 10.73 10.75 3.13
N PHE A 60 11.45 11.87 3.12
CA PHE A 60 12.86 11.94 3.52
C PHE A 60 13.06 11.41 4.94
N TRP A 61 12.24 11.84 5.90
CA TRP A 61 12.33 11.39 7.29
C TRP A 61 12.17 9.88 7.41
N THR A 62 11.15 9.31 6.75
CA THR A 62 10.88 7.87 6.76
C THR A 62 12.00 7.07 6.10
N LEU A 63 12.47 7.50 4.92
CA LEU A 63 13.51 6.78 4.18
C LEU A 63 14.90 6.94 4.80
N MET A 64 15.17 8.05 5.50
CA MET A 64 16.40 8.25 6.26
C MET A 64 16.53 7.17 7.35
N ALA A 65 15.46 6.91 8.12
CA ALA A 65 15.45 5.83 9.10
C ALA A 65 15.68 4.45 8.45
N ALA A 66 15.00 4.18 7.33
CA ALA A 66 15.16 2.94 6.57
C ALA A 66 16.61 2.72 6.10
N ARG A 67 17.29 3.79 5.68
CA ARG A 67 18.68 3.75 5.23
C ARG A 67 19.66 3.63 6.39
N MET A 68 19.46 4.35 7.49
CA MET A 68 20.33 4.26 8.67
C MET A 68 20.34 2.85 9.29
N LEU A 69 19.20 2.16 9.23
CA LEU A 69 19.01 0.83 9.78
C LEU A 69 19.08 -0.28 8.72
N SER A 70 19.55 0.04 7.51
CA SER A 70 19.76 -0.97 6.47
C SER A 70 20.88 -1.94 6.87
N ARG A 71 20.85 -3.14 6.28
CA ARG A 71 21.98 -4.07 6.33
C ARG A 71 23.12 -3.62 5.42
N GLU A 72 24.25 -4.31 5.51
CA GLU A 72 25.47 -4.01 4.73
C GLU A 72 25.27 -4.23 3.22
N ASP A 73 24.38 -5.15 2.85
CA ASP A 73 23.94 -5.38 1.47
C ASP A 73 23.02 -4.27 0.93
N GLY A 74 22.71 -3.25 1.75
CA GLY A 74 21.86 -2.12 1.40
C GLY A 74 20.36 -2.37 1.54
N THR A 75 19.94 -3.57 1.94
CA THR A 75 18.52 -3.94 2.12
C THR A 75 17.95 -3.39 3.43
N THR A 76 16.62 -3.25 3.47
CA THR A 76 15.88 -2.77 4.64
C THR A 76 14.55 -3.53 4.76
N SER A 77 13.96 -3.57 5.95
CA SER A 77 12.67 -4.23 6.16
C SER A 77 11.48 -3.45 5.61
N LEU A 78 11.63 -2.16 5.29
CA LEU A 78 10.58 -1.41 4.60
C LEU A 78 10.54 -1.81 3.12
N ILE A 79 9.57 -2.65 2.73
CA ILE A 79 9.42 -3.13 1.35
C ILE A 79 8.35 -2.37 0.54
N GLY A 80 7.46 -1.66 1.22
CA GLY A 80 6.33 -0.96 0.61
C GLY A 80 6.00 0.30 1.38
N PHE A 81 5.98 1.42 0.68
CA PHE A 81 5.79 2.73 1.28
C PHE A 81 4.58 3.40 0.66
N ASN A 82 3.43 3.33 1.34
CA ASN A 82 2.23 4.04 0.91
C ASN A 82 2.39 5.53 1.21
N LEU A 83 2.34 6.33 0.15
CA LEU A 83 2.21 7.77 0.27
C LEU A 83 0.74 8.12 0.52
N SER A 84 0.49 9.20 1.26
CA SER A 84 -0.87 9.68 1.54
C SER A 84 -1.70 9.84 0.25
N ASN A 85 -3.01 9.61 0.33
CA ASN A 85 -3.92 9.81 -0.80
C ASN A 85 -3.96 11.29 -1.29
N SER A 86 -3.44 12.23 -0.50
CA SER A 86 -3.32 13.66 -0.86
C SER A 86 -2.12 14.00 -1.73
N VAL A 87 -1.14 13.10 -1.93
CA VAL A 87 0.05 13.41 -2.76
C VAL A 87 -0.33 13.55 -4.22
N ASN A 88 0.38 14.36 -5.01
CA ASN A 88 0.25 14.43 -6.48
C ASN A 88 1.48 13.84 -7.19
N ASN A 89 1.47 13.83 -8.53
CA ASN A 89 2.59 13.32 -9.33
C ASN A 89 3.92 14.04 -9.05
N ASP A 90 3.91 15.35 -8.78
CA ASP A 90 5.13 16.11 -8.45
C ASP A 90 5.72 15.68 -7.10
N THR A 91 4.87 15.46 -6.09
CA THR A 91 5.29 14.90 -4.81
C THR A 91 5.87 13.49 -4.99
N ILE A 92 5.26 12.65 -5.83
CA ILE A 92 5.78 11.30 -6.13
C ILE A 92 7.16 11.38 -6.78
N ARG A 93 7.34 12.25 -7.80
CA ARG A 93 8.63 12.47 -8.47
C ARG A 93 9.70 12.97 -7.50
N ALA A 94 9.37 13.95 -6.66
CA ALA A 94 10.29 14.49 -5.66
C ALA A 94 10.68 13.41 -4.62
N SER A 95 9.70 12.64 -4.15
CA SER A 95 9.90 11.50 -3.24
C SER A 95 10.77 10.42 -3.88
N HIS A 96 10.58 10.14 -5.17
CA HIS A 96 11.45 9.23 -5.91
C HIS A 96 12.90 9.74 -5.97
N LYS A 97 13.14 11.03 -6.23
CA LYS A 97 14.50 11.60 -6.22
C LYS A 97 15.22 11.33 -4.89
N ILE A 98 14.50 11.49 -3.78
CA ILE A 98 15.01 11.17 -2.42
C ILE A 98 15.30 9.67 -2.29
N ARG A 99 14.31 8.82 -2.61
CA ARG A 99 14.44 7.35 -2.57
C ARG A 99 15.65 6.87 -3.36
N ARG A 100 15.86 7.43 -4.56
CA ARG A 100 17.00 7.11 -5.42
C ARG A 100 18.32 7.58 -4.82
N ALA A 101 18.37 8.81 -4.29
CA ALA A 101 19.57 9.34 -3.65
C ALA A 101 20.01 8.52 -2.42
N MET A 102 19.07 7.85 -1.75
CA MET A 102 19.34 6.94 -0.64
C MET A 102 19.69 5.50 -1.06
N GLY A 103 19.67 5.19 -2.36
CA GLY A 103 19.94 3.83 -2.86
C GLY A 103 18.84 2.82 -2.52
N LEU A 104 17.58 3.27 -2.39
CA LEU A 104 16.45 2.46 -1.96
C LEU A 104 15.41 2.22 -3.07
N ASN A 105 15.69 2.60 -4.32
CA ASN A 105 14.72 2.51 -5.43
C ASN A 105 14.28 1.07 -5.72
N ASP A 106 15.19 0.10 -5.60
CA ASP A 106 14.93 -1.30 -5.94
C ASP A 106 14.36 -2.09 -4.76
N VAL A 107 14.54 -1.57 -3.52
CA VAL A 107 14.11 -2.22 -2.28
C VAL A 107 12.76 -1.69 -1.79
N VAL A 108 12.60 -0.35 -1.74
CA VAL A 108 11.40 0.30 -1.22
C VAL A 108 10.46 0.65 -2.37
N ARG A 109 9.38 -0.11 -2.51
CA ARG A 109 8.34 0.19 -3.51
C ARG A 109 7.49 1.38 -3.04
N LEU A 110 7.31 2.38 -3.90
CA LEU A 110 6.28 3.40 -3.63
C LEU A 110 4.91 2.80 -3.94
N GLU A 111 3.97 2.90 -3.02
CA GLU A 111 2.61 2.38 -3.19
C GLU A 111 1.63 3.56 -3.30
N HIS A 112 0.74 3.52 -4.30
CA HIS A 112 -0.13 4.62 -4.66
C HIS A 112 -1.56 4.15 -4.91
N HIS A 113 -2.53 4.67 -4.17
CA HIS A 113 -3.94 4.37 -4.40
C HIS A 113 -4.46 5.06 -5.65
N ILE A 114 -5.05 4.26 -6.54
CA ILE A 114 -5.61 4.67 -7.83
C ILE A 114 -7.10 4.87 -7.72
N THR A 115 -7.78 3.91 -7.11
CA THR A 115 -9.17 4.02 -6.67
C THR A 115 -9.24 3.69 -5.19
N GLU A 116 -10.19 4.28 -4.51
CA GLU A 116 -10.45 4.13 -3.08
C GLU A 116 -11.92 3.77 -2.86
N THR A 117 -12.25 3.30 -1.66
CA THR A 117 -13.66 3.10 -1.32
C THR A 117 -14.44 4.40 -1.50
N TYR A 118 -15.71 4.30 -1.90
CA TYR A 118 -16.50 5.49 -2.22
C TYR A 118 -16.68 6.40 -0.99
N LYS A 119 -16.78 5.81 0.20
CA LYS A 119 -16.96 6.53 1.46
C LYS A 119 -15.68 6.60 2.31
N SER A 120 -15.69 7.57 3.22
CA SER A 120 -14.91 7.63 4.47
C SER A 120 -13.40 7.95 4.42
N ILE A 121 -12.67 7.74 3.31
CA ILE A 121 -11.20 7.95 3.29
C ILE A 121 -10.72 9.08 2.37
N VAL A 122 -11.39 9.32 1.24
CA VAL A 122 -10.98 10.34 0.25
C VAL A 122 -12.16 11.17 -0.21
N VAL A 123 -11.86 12.35 -0.76
CA VAL A 123 -12.83 13.15 -1.51
C VAL A 123 -13.04 12.50 -2.89
N GLN A 124 -14.30 12.25 -3.24
CA GLN A 124 -14.70 11.68 -4.53
C GLN A 124 -15.01 12.79 -5.55
N PRO A 125 -14.86 12.53 -6.87
CA PRO A 125 -14.40 11.29 -7.49
C PRO A 125 -12.89 11.09 -7.35
N TYR A 126 -12.46 9.91 -6.92
CA TYR A 126 -11.06 9.54 -6.75
C TYR A 126 -10.69 8.42 -7.72
N ASN A 127 -10.18 8.81 -8.90
CA ASN A 127 -9.62 7.90 -9.89
C ASN A 127 -8.35 8.51 -10.50
N ARG A 128 -7.20 7.95 -10.13
CA ARG A 128 -5.87 8.50 -10.46
C ARG A 128 -5.14 7.70 -11.52
N ARG A 129 -5.89 6.99 -12.36
CA ARG A 129 -5.33 6.10 -13.37
C ARG A 129 -4.49 6.84 -14.40
N GLU A 130 -4.96 7.99 -14.87
CA GLU A 130 -4.21 8.83 -15.82
C GLU A 130 -2.92 9.36 -15.20
N GLU A 131 -3.00 9.84 -13.95
CA GLU A 131 -1.85 10.29 -13.18
C GLU A 131 -0.81 9.17 -13.02
N LEU A 132 -1.26 7.94 -12.73
CA LEU A 132 -0.38 6.78 -12.65
C LEU A 132 0.31 6.50 -13.99
N VAL A 133 -0.44 6.49 -15.10
CA VAL A 133 0.11 6.24 -16.44
C VAL A 133 1.16 7.29 -16.81
N GLU A 134 0.99 8.54 -16.37
CA GLU A 134 1.99 9.58 -16.52
C GLU A 134 3.25 9.29 -15.69
N VAL A 135 3.11 9.12 -14.37
CA VAL A 135 4.25 9.06 -13.45
C VAL A 135 5.03 7.74 -13.53
N ALA A 136 4.37 6.63 -13.88
CA ALA A 136 5.01 5.32 -13.99
C ALA A 136 6.00 5.21 -15.18
N LYS A 137 5.99 6.17 -16.11
CA LYS A 137 7.02 6.29 -17.17
C LYS A 137 8.37 6.75 -16.61
N GLU A 138 8.37 7.46 -15.49
CA GLU A 138 9.55 8.11 -14.91
C GLU A 138 9.95 7.51 -13.57
N VAL A 139 8.97 6.98 -12.82
CA VAL A 139 9.17 6.45 -11.46
C VAL A 139 9.02 4.93 -11.47
N PRO A 140 10.13 4.17 -11.53
CA PRO A 140 10.09 2.71 -11.49
C PRO A 140 9.73 2.20 -10.08
N ASN A 141 9.45 0.90 -9.97
CA ASN A 141 9.10 0.25 -8.70
C ASN A 141 8.01 1.03 -7.93
N ILE A 142 6.89 1.22 -8.62
CA ILE A 142 5.65 1.80 -8.10
C ILE A 142 4.54 0.75 -8.17
N ALA A 143 3.72 0.64 -7.13
CA ALA A 143 2.53 -0.21 -7.12
C ALA A 143 1.25 0.63 -7.17
N ALA A 144 0.36 0.25 -8.08
CA ALA A 144 -1.02 0.70 -8.10
C ALA A 144 -1.83 -0.09 -7.07
N LYS A 145 -2.55 0.62 -6.20
CA LYS A 145 -3.42 0.05 -5.16
C LYS A 145 -4.87 0.43 -5.44
N HIS A 146 -5.78 -0.50 -5.20
CA HIS A 146 -7.21 -0.31 -5.39
C HIS A 146 -7.92 -0.77 -4.13
N GLU A 147 -8.69 0.11 -3.50
CA GLU A 147 -9.52 -0.22 -2.34
C GLU A 147 -11.02 -0.17 -2.66
N GLY A 148 -11.42 0.50 -3.76
CA GLY A 148 -12.80 0.52 -4.27
C GLY A 148 -12.88 0.42 -5.81
N GLY A 149 -14.10 0.47 -6.33
CA GLY A 149 -14.37 0.46 -7.77
C GLY A 149 -14.08 1.81 -8.45
N ASP A 150 -14.31 1.90 -9.76
CA ASP A 150 -14.30 3.20 -10.43
C ASP A 150 -15.45 4.06 -9.87
N PRO A 151 -15.24 5.36 -9.55
CA PRO A 151 -16.20 6.17 -8.79
C PRO A 151 -17.60 6.22 -9.41
N GLU A 152 -17.71 6.23 -10.74
CA GLU A 152 -18.99 6.24 -11.46
C GLU A 152 -19.78 4.93 -11.32
N ILE A 153 -19.10 3.81 -11.04
CA ILE A 153 -19.71 2.50 -10.81
C ILE A 153 -20.05 2.35 -9.33
N ASP A 154 -19.08 2.63 -8.45
CA ASP A 154 -19.19 2.40 -7.01
C ASP A 154 -20.29 3.29 -6.40
N SER A 155 -20.33 4.57 -6.79
CA SER A 155 -21.37 5.53 -6.35
C SER A 155 -22.79 5.15 -6.73
N ALA A 156 -22.95 4.40 -7.83
CA ALA A 156 -24.24 3.98 -8.36
C ALA A 156 -24.74 2.66 -7.75
N ARG A 157 -23.95 2.02 -6.87
CA ARG A 157 -24.39 0.81 -6.16
C ARG A 157 -25.45 1.16 -5.13
N ASP A 158 -26.38 0.23 -4.89
CA ASP A 158 -27.29 0.28 -3.74
C ASP A 158 -26.51 0.39 -2.43
N HIS A 159 -25.34 -0.27 -2.37
CA HIS A 159 -24.40 -0.22 -1.27
C HIS A 159 -23.01 0.19 -1.78
N PRO A 160 -22.71 1.49 -1.84
CA PRO A 160 -21.38 1.97 -2.20
C PRO A 160 -20.36 1.57 -1.14
N SER A 161 -19.14 1.25 -1.58
CA SER A 161 -18.07 0.75 -0.73
C SER A 161 -17.65 1.76 0.35
N ASP A 162 -17.27 1.25 1.51
CA ASP A 162 -16.80 2.03 2.64
C ASP A 162 -15.61 1.34 3.31
N ILE A 163 -14.49 2.04 3.47
CA ILE A 163 -13.29 1.47 4.11
C ILE A 163 -13.57 1.03 5.54
N LEU A 164 -14.54 1.63 6.22
CA LEU A 164 -14.89 1.30 7.60
C LEU A 164 -15.50 -0.10 7.73
N GLU A 165 -16.02 -0.67 6.63
CA GLU A 165 -16.60 -2.01 6.61
C GLU A 165 -15.55 -3.13 6.70
N TYR A 166 -14.26 -2.82 6.46
CA TYR A 166 -13.17 -3.76 6.69
C TYR A 166 -13.03 -4.15 8.18
N PHE A 167 -13.56 -3.33 9.09
CA PHE A 167 -13.50 -3.56 10.53
C PHE A 167 -14.76 -4.24 11.08
N LEU A 168 -15.73 -4.56 10.22
CA LEU A 168 -16.94 -5.26 10.66
C LEU A 168 -16.64 -6.72 11.01
N PRO A 169 -17.10 -7.21 12.18
CA PRO A 169 -17.09 -8.64 12.47
C PRO A 169 -17.94 -9.41 11.45
N LYS A 170 -17.51 -10.63 11.14
CA LYS A 170 -18.21 -11.53 10.21
C LYS A 170 -19.67 -11.76 10.62
N GLU A 171 -19.92 -11.89 11.92
CA GLU A 171 -21.25 -12.13 12.49
C GLU A 171 -22.19 -10.97 12.19
N GLU A 172 -21.69 -9.73 12.25
CA GLU A 172 -22.45 -8.52 11.91
C GLU A 172 -22.73 -8.43 10.42
N ILE A 173 -21.75 -8.77 9.56
CA ILE A 173 -21.95 -8.85 8.10
C ILE A 173 -23.09 -9.80 7.74
N ILE A 174 -23.11 -11.00 8.35
CA ILE A 174 -24.15 -12.01 8.11
C ILE A 174 -25.51 -11.53 8.62
N LYS A 175 -25.56 -11.01 9.85
CA LYS A 175 -26.79 -10.53 10.49
C LYS A 175 -27.46 -9.39 9.71
N GLN A 176 -26.65 -8.51 9.11
CA GLN A 176 -27.13 -7.38 8.31
C GLN A 176 -27.39 -7.73 6.84
N GLY A 177 -27.11 -8.98 6.42
CA GLY A 177 -27.29 -9.41 5.03
C GLY A 177 -26.35 -8.71 4.04
N LEU A 178 -25.15 -8.30 4.49
CA LEU A 178 -24.22 -7.50 3.70
C LEU A 178 -23.32 -8.32 2.77
N MET A 179 -23.30 -9.64 2.89
CA MET A 179 -22.31 -10.48 2.18
C MET A 179 -22.32 -10.26 0.65
N GLU A 180 -23.50 -10.28 0.01
CA GLU A 180 -23.61 -10.07 -1.44
C GLU A 180 -23.22 -8.64 -1.87
N LYS A 181 -23.46 -7.65 -0.99
CA LYS A 181 -23.11 -6.25 -1.21
C LYS A 181 -21.59 -6.06 -1.18
N LEU A 182 -20.93 -6.60 -0.15
CA LEU A 182 -19.48 -6.54 -0.01
C LEU A 182 -18.76 -7.34 -1.11
N GLU A 183 -19.31 -8.50 -1.50
CA GLU A 183 -18.80 -9.26 -2.65
C GLU A 183 -18.88 -8.42 -3.93
N ARG A 184 -20.01 -7.73 -4.17
CA ARG A 184 -20.14 -6.83 -5.32
C ARG A 184 -19.09 -5.72 -5.30
N ASN A 185 -18.88 -5.06 -4.16
CA ASN A 185 -17.84 -4.02 -4.04
C ASN A 185 -16.44 -4.58 -4.32
N TYR A 186 -16.13 -5.79 -3.82
CA TYR A 186 -14.86 -6.46 -4.10
C TYR A 186 -14.64 -6.75 -5.59
N LEU A 187 -15.69 -7.17 -6.30
CA LEU A 187 -15.64 -7.42 -7.75
C LEU A 187 -15.46 -6.13 -8.55
N ASP A 188 -16.08 -5.02 -8.11
CA ASP A 188 -15.88 -3.71 -8.75
C ASP A 188 -14.47 -3.19 -8.58
N LYS A 189 -13.88 -3.39 -7.39
CA LYS A 189 -12.47 -3.13 -7.13
C LYS A 189 -11.55 -3.93 -8.06
N HIS A 190 -11.85 -5.21 -8.29
CA HIS A 190 -11.11 -6.03 -9.25
C HIS A 190 -11.23 -5.53 -10.68
N ASN A 191 -12.41 -5.05 -11.08
CA ASN A 191 -12.60 -4.42 -12.38
C ASN A 191 -11.75 -3.15 -12.52
N ALA A 192 -11.74 -2.27 -11.51
CA ALA A 192 -10.90 -1.08 -11.48
C ALA A 192 -9.39 -1.39 -11.60
N LEU A 193 -8.93 -2.47 -10.94
CA LEU A 193 -7.58 -2.99 -11.08
C LEU A 193 -7.29 -3.41 -12.53
N ASN A 194 -8.17 -4.21 -13.14
CA ASN A 194 -8.01 -4.67 -14.53
C ASN A 194 -7.98 -3.52 -15.53
N ARG A 195 -8.86 -2.52 -15.37
CA ARG A 195 -8.84 -1.29 -16.18
C ARG A 195 -7.53 -0.52 -16.05
N THR A 196 -6.93 -0.52 -14.85
CA THR A 196 -5.63 0.12 -14.61
C THR A 196 -4.51 -0.65 -15.29
N ALA A 197 -4.51 -1.99 -15.22
CA ALA A 197 -3.55 -2.82 -15.93
C ALA A 197 -3.64 -2.66 -17.46
N ASP A 198 -4.86 -2.58 -18.01
CA ASP A 198 -5.10 -2.29 -19.43
C ASP A 198 -4.56 -0.92 -19.84
N ALA A 199 -4.80 0.13 -19.03
CA ALA A 199 -4.27 1.47 -19.30
C ALA A 199 -2.74 1.51 -19.30
N LEU A 200 -2.09 0.85 -18.34
CA LEU A 200 -0.62 0.76 -18.25
C LEU A 200 -0.04 0.01 -19.47
N THR A 201 -0.61 -1.13 -19.82
CA THR A 201 -0.12 -1.94 -20.94
C THR A 201 -0.31 -1.25 -22.29
N LYS A 202 -1.45 -0.58 -22.53
CA LYS A 202 -1.67 0.27 -23.71
C LYS A 202 -0.69 1.43 -23.81
N ALA A 203 -0.24 1.96 -22.67
CA ALA A 203 0.78 3.00 -22.61
C ALA A 203 2.22 2.47 -22.75
N GLY A 204 2.41 1.15 -22.95
CA GLY A 204 3.72 0.52 -23.07
C GLY A 204 4.48 0.37 -21.75
N ILE A 205 3.79 0.48 -20.62
CA ILE A 205 4.39 0.36 -19.28
C ILE A 205 4.34 -1.10 -18.83
N GLY A 206 5.50 -1.63 -18.47
CA GLY A 206 5.61 -3.00 -17.96
C GLY A 206 4.90 -3.18 -16.62
N ILE A 207 4.20 -4.30 -16.46
CA ILE A 207 3.53 -4.69 -15.21
C ILE A 207 4.04 -6.05 -14.74
N ILE A 208 4.05 -6.26 -13.42
CA ILE A 208 4.33 -7.57 -12.84
C ILE A 208 2.99 -8.28 -12.64
N CYS A 209 2.74 -9.29 -13.48
CA CYS A 209 1.53 -10.10 -13.39
C CYS A 209 1.62 -11.17 -12.29
N ALA A 210 0.47 -11.63 -11.80
CA ALA A 210 0.39 -12.75 -10.87
C ALA A 210 0.53 -14.09 -11.63
N TRP A 211 1.77 -14.45 -11.98
CA TRP A 211 2.08 -15.60 -12.85
C TRP A 211 1.47 -16.94 -12.41
N ASN A 212 1.23 -17.15 -11.12
CA ASN A 212 0.66 -18.41 -10.60
C ASN A 212 -0.88 -18.48 -10.72
N LEU A 213 -1.58 -17.37 -10.97
CA LEU A 213 -3.04 -17.35 -11.12
C LEU A 213 -3.50 -17.74 -12.54
N HIS A 214 -2.56 -17.78 -13.49
CA HIS A 214 -2.83 -18.06 -14.90
C HIS A 214 -2.18 -19.37 -15.37
N LYS A 215 -1.84 -20.25 -14.42
CA LYS A 215 -1.36 -21.62 -14.69
C LYS A 215 -2.53 -22.58 -14.85
#